data_AF-A0A7C3PUS9-F1
#
_entry.id   AF-A0A7C3PUS9-F1
#
_cell.length_a   1.000
_cell.length_b   1.000
_cell.length_c   1.000
_cell.angle_alpha   90.00
_cell.angle_beta   90.00
_cell.angle_gamma   90.00
#
_symmetry.space_group_name_H-M   'P 1'
#
loop_
_entity.id
_entity.type
_entity.pdbx_description
1 polymer ?
#
loop_
_entity_poly.entity_id
_entity_poly.type
_entity_poly.pdbx_seq_one_letter_code
_entity_poly.pdbx_strand_id
1 'polypeptide(L)'
;MKMAKFIDEKKPHKSQAAQSGVWVVSDGNPMESIYDYSDTVATRLVTEYVCKLLNKPMPNYRIRYAADSLSAFSNQPTHIEGKLTYYVPNTSVVTIAIYDKNGKVVKWFMKEQPVNPGEYNLGYEFNVSTLPHGKYYLRVRVDGALKKEVELQF
;
A
#
# COMPACT_ATOMS: atom_id res chain seq x y z
N MET A 1 3.70 2.60 -28.05
CA MET A 1 3.27 2.66 -26.63
C MET A 1 4.09 1.67 -25.81
N LYS A 2 4.93 2.13 -24.85
CA LYS A 2 5.89 1.26 -24.12
C LYS A 2 5.22 0.20 -23.25
N MET A 3 4.11 0.56 -22.59
CA MET A 3 3.33 -0.36 -21.74
C MET A 3 2.66 -1.48 -22.55
N ALA A 4 2.05 -1.17 -23.69
CA ALA A 4 1.43 -2.19 -24.55
C ALA A 4 2.46 -3.22 -25.05
N LYS A 5 3.65 -2.77 -25.45
CA LYS A 5 4.75 -3.66 -25.86
C LYS A 5 5.17 -4.58 -24.71
N PHE A 6 5.28 -4.06 -23.50
CA PHE A 6 5.60 -4.87 -22.33
C PHE A 6 4.53 -5.92 -22.03
N ILE A 7 3.24 -5.55 -22.10
CA ILE A 7 2.14 -6.51 -21.89
C ILE A 7 2.17 -7.61 -22.95
N ASP A 8 2.47 -7.26 -24.20
CA ASP A 8 2.57 -8.24 -25.27
C ASP A 8 3.80 -9.18 -25.09
N GLU A 9 4.96 -8.65 -24.71
CA GLU A 9 6.18 -9.45 -24.55
C GLU A 9 6.17 -10.34 -23.30
N LYS A 10 5.65 -9.82 -22.18
CA LYS A 10 5.65 -10.52 -20.88
C LYS A 10 4.37 -11.28 -20.60
N LYS A 11 3.35 -11.10 -21.44
CA LYS A 11 2.06 -11.76 -21.39
C LYS A 11 1.30 -11.68 -20.04
N PRO A 12 1.37 -10.62 -19.20
CA PRO A 12 0.50 -10.50 -18.01
C PRO A 12 -0.96 -10.15 -18.35
N HIS A 13 -1.38 -10.30 -19.61
CA HIS A 13 -2.65 -9.81 -20.15
C HIS A 13 -3.91 -10.38 -19.48
N LYS A 14 -3.81 -11.51 -18.77
CA LYS A 14 -4.91 -12.09 -17.99
C LYS A 14 -5.04 -11.49 -16.59
N SER A 15 -4.01 -10.79 -16.11
CA SER A 15 -3.99 -10.19 -14.79
C SER A 15 -4.59 -8.79 -14.80
N GLN A 16 -5.42 -8.49 -13.80
CA GLN A 16 -5.95 -7.15 -13.56
C GLN A 16 -4.82 -6.11 -13.37
N ALA A 17 -3.66 -6.56 -12.86
CA ALA A 17 -2.51 -5.68 -12.69
C ALA A 17 -2.03 -5.08 -14.01
N ALA A 18 -2.16 -5.78 -15.15
CA ALA A 18 -1.78 -5.25 -16.45
C ALA A 18 -2.65 -4.04 -16.84
N GLN A 19 -3.96 -4.13 -16.60
CA GLN A 19 -4.89 -3.02 -16.85
C GLN A 19 -4.64 -1.86 -15.89
N SER A 20 -4.48 -2.13 -14.59
CA SER A 20 -4.12 -1.09 -13.62
C SER A 20 -2.82 -0.38 -13.99
N GLY A 21 -1.81 -1.12 -14.47
CA GLY A 21 -0.56 -0.53 -14.95
C GLY A 21 -0.75 0.38 -16.17
N VAL A 22 -1.70 0.10 -17.05
CA VAL A 22 -2.08 1.02 -18.13
C VAL A 22 -2.66 2.31 -17.56
N TRP A 23 -3.61 2.25 -16.63
CA TRP A 23 -4.21 3.44 -16.03
C TRP A 23 -3.19 4.31 -15.28
N VAL A 24 -2.22 3.70 -14.60
CA VAL A 24 -1.15 4.46 -13.94
C VAL A 24 -0.29 5.23 -14.95
N VAL A 25 0.02 4.62 -16.10
CA VAL A 25 0.87 5.24 -17.14
C VAL A 25 0.11 6.25 -17.99
N SER A 26 -1.17 6.02 -18.26
CA SER A 26 -1.99 6.84 -19.16
C SER A 26 -2.80 7.93 -18.45
N ASP A 27 -3.46 7.56 -17.34
CA ASP A 27 -4.42 8.42 -16.65
C ASP A 27 -3.85 9.01 -15.35
N GLY A 28 -2.64 8.57 -14.95
CA GLY A 28 -1.96 9.08 -13.76
C GLY A 28 -2.51 8.51 -12.44
N ASN A 29 -3.19 7.37 -12.48
CA ASN A 29 -3.65 6.68 -11.28
C ASN A 29 -2.49 6.41 -10.28
N PRO A 30 -2.78 6.28 -8.97
CA PRO A 30 -1.76 5.99 -7.97
C PRO A 30 -0.98 4.70 -8.27
N MET A 31 0.34 4.68 -8.05
CA MET A 31 1.17 3.48 -8.24
C MET A 31 0.69 2.31 -7.37
N GLU A 32 0.14 2.65 -6.21
CA GLU A 32 -0.42 1.77 -5.21
C GLU A 32 -1.68 1.05 -5.70
N SER A 33 -2.32 1.51 -6.79
CA SER A 33 -3.53 0.89 -7.37
C SER A 33 -3.23 -0.31 -8.28
N ILE A 34 -1.96 -0.61 -8.56
CA ILE A 34 -1.58 -1.79 -9.34
C ILE A 34 -1.80 -3.03 -8.45
N TYR A 35 -2.79 -3.84 -8.78
CA TYR A 35 -3.19 -4.95 -7.94
C TYR A 35 -3.88 -6.09 -8.70
N ASP A 36 -3.59 -7.32 -8.30
CA ASP A 36 -4.34 -8.54 -8.63
C ASP A 36 -4.16 -9.56 -7.51
N TYR A 37 -5.26 -9.98 -6.89
CA TYR A 37 -5.24 -10.98 -5.81
C TYR A 37 -4.77 -12.37 -6.25
N SER A 38 -5.09 -12.74 -7.48
CA SER A 38 -4.90 -14.08 -8.02
C SER A 38 -3.51 -14.25 -8.63
N ASP A 39 -2.90 -13.16 -9.09
CA ASP A 39 -1.61 -13.17 -9.78
C ASP A 39 -0.62 -12.16 -9.16
N THR A 40 -0.04 -12.54 -8.04
CA THR A 40 0.98 -11.75 -7.33
C THR A 40 2.28 -11.59 -8.13
N VAL A 41 2.58 -12.53 -9.03
CA VAL A 41 3.77 -12.49 -9.90
C VAL A 41 3.59 -11.43 -10.98
N ALA A 42 2.47 -11.45 -11.70
CA ALA A 42 2.14 -10.41 -12.68
C ALA A 42 2.02 -9.04 -12.00
N THR A 43 1.39 -8.98 -10.82
CA THR A 43 1.30 -7.75 -10.02
C THR A 43 2.69 -7.17 -9.75
N ARG A 44 3.63 -7.98 -9.27
CA ARG A 44 5.00 -7.53 -9.02
C ARG A 44 5.69 -7.09 -10.31
N LEU A 45 5.63 -7.90 -11.36
CA LEU A 45 6.29 -7.65 -12.64
C LEU A 45 5.80 -6.34 -13.28
N VAL A 46 4.49 -6.11 -13.28
CA VAL A 46 3.88 -4.87 -13.79
C VAL A 46 4.29 -3.68 -12.93
N THR A 47 4.22 -3.81 -11.59
CA THR A 47 4.60 -2.71 -10.67
C THR A 47 6.05 -2.29 -10.91
N GLU A 48 6.99 -3.24 -10.98
CA GLU A 48 8.41 -2.97 -11.23
C GLU A 48 8.65 -2.29 -12.58
N TYR A 49 7.96 -2.74 -13.63
CA TYR A 49 8.06 -2.12 -14.95
C TYR A 49 7.56 -0.68 -14.96
N VAL A 50 6.40 -0.42 -14.35
CA VAL A 50 5.83 0.93 -14.27
C VAL A 50 6.72 1.85 -13.42
N CYS A 51 7.27 1.36 -12.29
CA CYS A 51 8.23 2.11 -11.47
C CYS A 51 9.44 2.55 -12.29
N LYS A 52 10.03 1.61 -13.05
CA LYS A 52 11.17 1.89 -13.93
C LYS A 52 10.79 2.87 -15.05
N LEU A 53 9.61 2.72 -15.64
CA LEU A 53 9.13 3.55 -16.74
C LEU A 53 8.90 5.00 -16.30
N LEU A 54 8.37 5.20 -15.09
CA LEU A 54 8.03 6.52 -14.54
C LEU A 54 9.12 7.10 -13.64
N ASN A 55 10.24 6.38 -13.44
CA ASN A 55 11.31 6.75 -12.50
C ASN A 55 10.79 7.03 -11.08
N LYS A 56 9.90 6.15 -10.60
CA LYS A 56 9.30 6.21 -9.25
C LYS A 56 9.76 5.00 -8.42
N PRO A 57 9.88 5.14 -7.09
CA PRO A 57 10.19 4.01 -6.22
C PRO A 57 9.04 3.00 -6.17
N MET A 58 9.34 1.77 -5.75
CA MET A 58 8.31 0.79 -5.45
C MET A 58 7.42 1.29 -4.30
N PRO A 59 6.09 1.17 -4.43
CA PRO A 59 5.18 1.59 -3.37
C PRO A 59 5.35 0.70 -2.13
N ASN A 60 5.27 1.31 -0.95
CA ASN A 60 5.37 0.63 0.35
C ASN A 60 4.06 -0.05 0.79
N TYR A 61 2.97 0.25 0.08
CA TYR A 61 1.62 -0.27 0.32
C TYR A 61 0.85 -0.36 -1.00
N ARG A 62 -0.34 -0.97 -0.96
CA ARG A 62 -1.27 -1.06 -2.08
C ARG A 62 -2.65 -0.59 -1.66
N ILE A 63 -3.41 -0.11 -2.62
CA ILE A 63 -4.79 0.32 -2.46
C ILE A 63 -5.68 -0.58 -3.30
N ARG A 64 -6.69 -1.15 -2.65
CA ARG A 64 -7.71 -1.96 -3.31
C ARG A 64 -8.94 -1.11 -3.52
N TYR A 65 -9.41 -1.05 -4.76
CA TYR A 65 -10.59 -0.28 -5.14
C TYR A 65 -11.81 -1.20 -5.30
N ALA A 66 -13.00 -0.67 -5.04
CA ALA A 66 -14.24 -1.39 -5.31
C ALA A 66 -14.39 -1.62 -6.82
N ALA A 67 -15.01 -2.73 -7.21
CA ALA A 67 -15.46 -2.90 -8.59
C ALA A 67 -16.62 -1.93 -8.87
N ASP A 68 -16.69 -1.43 -10.10
CA ASP A 68 -17.82 -0.66 -10.62
C ASP A 68 -18.28 -1.32 -11.92
N SER A 69 -19.59 -1.49 -12.09
CA SER A 69 -20.18 -2.05 -13.31
C SER A 69 -20.31 -1.01 -14.43
N LEU A 70 -20.24 0.28 -14.10
CA LEU A 70 -20.43 1.40 -15.04
C LEU A 70 -19.11 2.03 -15.50
N SER A 71 -18.05 1.88 -14.71
CA SER A 71 -16.73 2.46 -14.97
C SER A 71 -15.64 1.41 -14.94
N ALA A 72 -14.62 1.57 -15.77
CA ALA A 72 -13.44 0.71 -15.73
C ALA A 72 -12.65 0.86 -14.42
N PHE A 73 -12.71 2.03 -13.76
CA PHE A 73 -12.08 2.30 -12.48
C PHE A 73 -13.03 3.11 -11.59
N SER A 74 -13.36 2.59 -10.40
CA SER A 74 -14.35 3.21 -9.49
C SER A 74 -13.81 4.43 -8.73
N ASN A 75 -12.50 4.49 -8.54
CA ASN A 75 -11.85 5.42 -7.60
C ASN A 75 -12.45 5.39 -6.17
N GLN A 76 -13.04 4.26 -5.76
CA GLN A 76 -13.57 4.02 -4.42
C GLN A 76 -12.63 3.09 -3.64
N PRO A 77 -11.67 3.62 -2.86
CA PRO A 77 -10.74 2.81 -2.09
C PRO A 77 -11.47 2.07 -0.98
N THR A 78 -11.21 0.77 -0.86
CA THR A 78 -11.84 -0.11 0.13
C THR A 78 -10.85 -0.55 1.19
N HIS A 79 -9.61 -0.79 0.81
CA HIS A 79 -8.57 -1.27 1.72
C HIS A 79 -7.20 -0.73 1.32
N ILE A 80 -6.37 -0.50 2.33
CA ILE A 80 -4.92 -0.36 2.19
C ILE A 80 -4.27 -1.59 2.80
N GLU A 81 -3.28 -2.14 2.10
CA GLU A 81 -2.46 -3.25 2.60
C GLU A 81 -0.98 -3.00 2.39
N GLY A 82 -0.15 -3.56 3.27
CA GLY A 82 1.29 -3.43 3.14
C GLY A 82 2.05 -4.26 4.15
N LYS A 83 3.38 -4.09 4.13
CA LYS A 83 4.28 -4.71 5.10
C LYS A 83 5.12 -3.64 5.78
N LEU A 84 5.27 -3.76 7.08
CA LEU A 84 6.03 -2.85 7.92
C LEU A 84 7.06 -3.62 8.72
N THR A 85 8.33 -3.41 8.41
CA THR A 85 9.45 -3.91 9.22
C THR A 85 9.92 -2.85 10.20
N TYR A 86 10.15 -3.22 11.45
CA TYR A 86 10.72 -2.35 12.50
C TYR A 86 11.61 -3.16 13.45
N TYR A 87 12.57 -2.49 14.08
CA TYR A 87 13.52 -3.10 15.01
C TYR A 87 13.34 -2.52 16.41
N VAL A 88 13.44 -3.39 17.41
CA VAL A 88 13.37 -3.05 18.84
C VAL A 88 14.69 -3.47 19.49
N PRO A 89 15.50 -2.54 20.05
CA PRO A 89 16.84 -2.86 20.54
C PRO A 89 16.85 -3.50 21.93
N ASN A 90 15.88 -3.18 22.79
CA ASN A 90 15.74 -3.63 24.17
C ASN A 90 14.29 -4.01 24.43
N THR A 91 13.97 -4.76 25.49
CA THR A 91 12.55 -4.95 25.86
C THR A 91 11.90 -3.58 26.06
N SER A 92 10.89 -3.29 25.25
CA SER A 92 10.31 -1.94 25.09
C SER A 92 8.80 -2.02 24.94
N VAL A 93 8.11 -0.90 25.17
CA VAL A 93 6.67 -0.77 24.91
C VAL A 93 6.43 -0.24 23.50
N VAL A 94 5.74 -1.03 22.67
CA VAL A 94 5.46 -0.70 21.28
C VAL A 94 4.00 -0.29 21.07
N THR A 95 3.82 0.77 20.30
CA THR A 95 2.52 1.24 19.82
C THR A 95 2.55 1.37 18.31
N ILE A 96 1.59 0.73 17.63
CA ILE A 96 1.42 0.77 16.19
C ILE A 96 -0.03 1.11 15.87
N ALA A 97 -0.25 2.22 15.18
CA ALA A 97 -1.58 2.70 14.83
C ALA A 97 -1.54 3.54 13.56
N ILE A 98 -2.71 3.69 12.94
CA ILE A 98 -2.95 4.65 11.86
C ILE A 98 -3.60 5.89 12.46
N TYR A 99 -3.08 7.04 12.06
CA TYR A 99 -3.52 8.36 12.48
C TYR A 99 -4.08 9.12 11.27
N ASP A 100 -5.11 9.92 11.48
CA ASP A 100 -5.54 10.92 10.49
C ASP A 100 -4.58 12.13 10.46
N LYS A 101 -4.86 13.09 9.55
CA LYS A 101 -4.10 14.34 9.43
C LYS A 101 -4.06 15.20 10.70
N ASN A 102 -5.02 15.04 11.62
CA ASN A 102 -5.08 15.77 12.88
C ASN A 102 -4.38 15.03 14.03
N GLY A 103 -3.80 13.85 13.76
CA GLY A 103 -3.18 13.01 14.77
C GLY A 103 -4.17 12.21 15.61
N LYS A 104 -5.43 12.08 15.19
CA LYS A 104 -6.40 11.18 15.83
C LYS A 104 -6.17 9.77 15.35
N VAL A 105 -6.16 8.80 16.28
CA VAL A 105 -6.06 7.38 15.91
C VAL A 105 -7.36 6.91 15.25
N VAL A 106 -7.23 6.33 14.06
CA VAL A 106 -8.34 5.72 13.31
C VAL A 106 -8.29 4.19 13.33
N LYS A 107 -7.11 3.60 13.56
CA LYS A 107 -6.95 2.15 13.72
C LYS A 107 -5.78 1.82 14.64
N TRP A 108 -5.99 0.92 15.59
CA TRP A 108 -4.91 0.31 16.38
C TRP A 108 -4.52 -1.04 15.77
N PHE A 109 -3.21 -1.28 15.69
CA PHE A 109 -2.64 -2.61 15.45
C PHE A 109 -1.99 -3.16 16.73
N MET A 110 -1.29 -2.29 17.46
CA MET A 110 -0.74 -2.58 18.79
C MET A 110 -0.89 -1.34 19.66
N LYS A 111 -1.41 -1.51 20.87
CA LYS A 111 -1.53 -0.42 21.85
C LYS A 111 -0.72 -0.80 23.08
N GLU A 112 0.36 -0.05 23.31
CA GLU A 112 1.21 -0.14 24.51
C GLU A 112 1.62 -1.59 24.87
N GLN A 113 2.04 -2.36 23.85
CA GLN A 113 2.39 -3.77 24.02
C GLN A 113 3.87 -3.91 24.37
N PRO A 114 4.24 -4.60 25.48
CA PRO A 114 5.63 -4.94 25.73
C PRO A 114 6.10 -5.98 24.72
N VAL A 115 7.25 -5.74 24.11
CA VAL A 115 7.88 -6.67 23.16
C VAL A 115 9.36 -6.83 23.48
N ASN A 116 9.90 -8.01 23.19
CA ASN A 116 11.32 -8.31 23.37
C ASN A 116 12.19 -7.64 22.29
N PRO A 117 13.52 -7.59 22.48
CA PRO A 117 14.42 -7.15 21.42
C PRO A 117 14.28 -8.02 20.18
N GLY A 118 14.30 -7.41 19.00
CA GLY A 118 14.24 -8.15 17.74
C GLY A 118 13.75 -7.32 16.56
N GLU A 119 13.82 -7.94 15.38
CA GLU A 119 13.20 -7.43 14.17
C GLU A 119 11.78 -8.00 14.02
N TYR A 120 10.82 -7.13 13.75
CA TYR A 120 9.42 -7.46 13.61
C TYR A 120 8.93 -7.11 12.22
N ASN A 121 8.15 -8.01 11.64
CA ASN A 121 7.51 -7.85 10.35
C ASN A 121 5.98 -7.88 10.54
N LEU A 122 5.33 -6.74 10.37
CA LEU A 122 3.89 -6.60 10.45
C LEU A 122 3.30 -6.50 9.04
N GLY A 123 2.58 -7.54 8.60
CA GLY A 123 1.61 -7.38 7.53
C GLY A 123 0.39 -6.65 8.06
N TYR A 124 -0.08 -5.62 7.36
CA TYR A 124 -1.26 -4.86 7.77
C TYR A 124 -2.27 -4.77 6.64
N GLU A 125 -3.53 -4.80 7.04
CA GLU A 125 -4.68 -4.47 6.21
C GLU A 125 -5.57 -3.50 6.97
N PHE A 126 -6.04 -2.47 6.29
CA PHE A 126 -6.84 -1.40 6.85
C PHE A 126 -8.01 -1.09 5.92
N ASN A 127 -9.24 -1.34 6.38
CA ASN A 127 -10.44 -0.94 5.66
C ASN A 127 -10.60 0.58 5.70
N VAL A 128 -10.78 1.19 4.53
CA VAL A 128 -10.89 2.63 4.34
C VAL A 128 -12.19 3.07 3.66
N SER A 129 -13.13 2.15 3.42
CA SER A 129 -14.33 2.42 2.62
C SER A 129 -15.27 3.46 3.21
N THR A 130 -15.15 3.74 4.51
CA THR A 130 -15.96 4.74 5.24
C THR A 130 -15.16 5.99 5.63
N LEU A 131 -13.88 6.05 5.25
CA LEU A 131 -12.99 7.14 5.62
C LEU A 131 -12.94 8.19 4.52
N PRO A 132 -12.90 9.48 4.87
CA PRO A 132 -12.64 10.53 3.89
C PRO A 132 -11.29 10.29 3.19
N HIS A 133 -11.27 10.50 1.88
CA HIS A 133 -10.04 10.53 1.10
C HIS A 133 -9.07 11.56 1.67
N GLY A 134 -7.78 11.24 1.62
CA GLY A 134 -6.73 12.11 2.14
C GLY A 134 -5.57 11.36 2.76
N LYS A 135 -4.81 12.10 3.57
CA LYS A 135 -3.57 11.62 4.19
C LYS A 135 -3.82 10.98 5.54
N TYR A 136 -3.21 9.83 5.71
CA TYR A 136 -3.14 9.06 6.95
C TYR A 136 -1.71 8.63 7.21
N TYR A 137 -1.41 8.28 8.46
CA TYR A 137 -0.04 7.99 8.90
C TYR A 137 -0.01 6.71 9.70
N LEU A 138 0.60 5.66 9.17
CA LEU A 138 0.94 4.46 9.95
C LEU A 138 2.21 4.75 10.73
N ARG A 139 2.13 4.75 12.06
CA ARG A 139 3.27 5.07 12.94
C ARG A 139 3.64 3.89 13.83
N VAL A 140 4.95 3.70 14.00
CA VAL A 140 5.53 2.82 15.02
C VAL A 140 6.19 3.70 16.07
N ARG A 141 5.75 3.56 17.31
CA ARG A 141 6.39 4.17 18.48
C ARG A 141 6.97 3.07 19.37
N VAL A 142 8.20 3.28 19.81
CA VAL A 142 8.91 2.41 20.77
C VAL A 142 9.26 3.30 21.96
N ASP A 143 8.78 2.93 23.16
CA ASP A 143 8.86 3.72 24.39
C ASP A 143 8.38 5.16 24.18
N GLY A 144 7.26 5.30 23.46
CA GLY A 144 6.66 6.60 23.13
C GLY A 144 7.34 7.38 21.99
N ALA A 145 8.61 7.08 21.66
CA ALA A 145 9.34 7.75 20.59
C ALA A 145 8.96 7.22 19.20
N LEU A 146 8.69 8.12 18.25
CA LEU A 146 8.42 7.75 16.86
C LEU A 146 9.68 7.13 16.23
N LYS A 147 9.58 5.88 15.77
CA LYS A 147 10.66 5.16 15.10
C LYS A 147 10.45 5.00 13.60
N LYS A 148 9.20 4.92 13.17
CA LYS A 148 8.85 4.77 11.76
C LYS A 148 7.50 5.41 11.48
N GLU A 149 7.39 6.02 10.32
CA GLU A 149 6.15 6.57 9.78
C GLU A 149 6.03 6.18 8.30
N VAL A 150 4.83 5.80 7.88
CA VAL A 150 4.47 5.59 6.48
C VAL A 150 3.28 6.47 6.19
N GLU A 151 3.43 7.41 5.26
CA GLU A 151 2.32 8.20 4.73
C GLU A 151 1.47 7.30 3.81
N LEU A 152 0.18 7.26 4.08
CA LEU A 152 -0.83 6.56 3.31
C LEU A 152 -1.75 7.62 2.69
N GLN A 153 -1.97 7.54 1.39
CA GLN A 153 -2.83 8.46 0.66
C GLN A 153 -3.73 7.66 -0.29
N PHE A 154 -5.03 7.96 -0.24
CA PHE A 154 -6.07 7.40 -1.10
C PHE A 154 -7.17 8.42 -1.31
#